data_AF-A0A4R0K7E7-F1
#
_entry.id   AF-A0A4R0K7E7-F1
#
_cell.length_a   1.000
_cell.length_b   1.000
_cell.length_c   1.000
_cell.angle_alpha   90.00
_cell.angle_beta   90.00
_cell.angle_gamma   90.00
#
_symmetry.space_group_name_H-M   'P 1'
#
loop_
_entity.id
_entity.type
_entity.pdbx_description
1 polymer ?
#
loop_
_entity_poly.entity_id
_entity_poly.type
_entity_poly.pdbx_seq_one_letter_code
_entity_poly.pdbx_strand_id
1 'polypeptide(L)'
;MIIEFKTQDSGSSNAVTRSMLKASGQAGERGEVVIDGRRVGLTREVAWRSFRRACKQPQKAVADIVHVILGDGQLVTFTKEQ
;
A
#
# COMPACT_ATOMS: atom_id res chain seq x y z
N MET A 1 -6.24 -14.38 9.67
CA MET A 1 -5.83 -13.42 8.62
C MET A 1 -6.03 -12.03 9.19
N ILE A 2 -4.99 -11.19 9.16
CA ILE A 2 -5.05 -9.81 9.69
C ILE A 2 -5.11 -8.87 8.48
N ILE A 3 -5.99 -7.88 8.55
CA ILE A 3 -6.11 -6.81 7.55
C ILE A 3 -5.72 -5.50 8.22
N GLU A 4 -4.73 -4.82 7.68
CA GLU A 4 -4.29 -3.52 8.18
C GLU A 4 -4.76 -2.38 7.28
N PHE A 5 -5.53 -1.47 7.85
CA PHE A 5 -6.08 -0.31 7.15
C PHE A 5 -5.29 0.96 7.52
N LYS A 6 -4.93 1.77 6.52
CA LYS A 6 -4.26 3.07 6.70
C LYS A 6 -4.87 4.15 5.81
N THR A 7 -5.32 5.24 6.40
CA THR A 7 -5.69 6.46 5.66
C THR A 7 -4.46 7.31 5.41
N GLN A 8 -4.32 7.84 4.19
CA GLN A 8 -3.22 8.74 3.83
C GLN A 8 -3.53 10.19 4.20
N ASP A 9 -2.54 10.83 4.84
CA ASP A 9 -2.51 12.30 5.03
C ASP A 9 -1.66 13.01 3.97
N SER A 10 -0.90 12.25 3.16
CA SER A 10 -0.09 12.76 2.04
C SER A 10 -0.15 11.81 0.84
N GLY A 11 -0.35 12.38 -0.35
CA GLY A 11 -0.29 11.65 -1.63
C GLY A 11 1.12 11.45 -2.18
N SER A 12 2.17 11.85 -1.46
CA SER A 12 3.55 11.65 -1.92
C SER A 12 3.92 10.16 -1.96
N SER A 13 4.63 9.73 -3.00
CA SER A 13 5.01 8.31 -3.16
C SER A 13 5.81 7.77 -1.95
N ASN A 14 6.62 8.61 -1.32
CA ASN A 14 7.35 8.23 -0.11
C ASN A 14 6.44 7.99 1.08
N ALA A 15 5.39 8.80 1.27
CA ALA A 15 4.41 8.59 2.34
C ALA A 15 3.60 7.30 2.13
N VAL A 16 3.13 7.07 0.90
CA VAL A 16 2.40 5.86 0.53
C VAL A 16 3.27 4.61 0.72
N THR A 17 4.53 4.65 0.26
CA THR A 17 5.50 3.55 0.45
C THR A 17 5.70 3.22 1.93
N ARG A 18 5.89 4.24 2.79
CA ARG A 18 6.03 4.03 4.24
C ARG A 18 4.78 3.42 4.86
N SER A 19 3.61 3.86 4.43
CA SER A 19 2.34 3.32 4.92
C SER A 19 2.17 1.85 4.56
N MET A 20 2.47 1.47 3.31
CA MET A 20 2.45 0.07 2.87
C MET A 20 3.39 -0.80 3.71
N LEU A 21 4.64 -0.36 3.92
CA LEU A 21 5.62 -1.10 4.72
C LEU A 21 5.22 -1.20 6.19
N LYS A 22 4.71 -0.11 6.77
CA LYS A 22 4.25 -0.11 8.16
C LYS A 22 3.07 -1.06 8.34
N ALA A 23 2.08 -0.98 7.46
CA ALA A 23 0.91 -1.85 7.50
C ALA A 23 1.30 -3.32 7.25
N SER A 24 2.22 -3.60 6.32
CA SER A 24 2.73 -4.95 6.07
C SER A 24 3.41 -5.55 7.30
N GLY A 25 4.23 -4.76 8.00
CA GLY A 25 4.87 -5.20 9.25
C GLY A 25 3.87 -5.46 10.40
N GLN A 26 2.69 -4.82 10.36
CA GLN A 26 1.62 -5.03 11.34
C GLN A 26 0.72 -6.22 10.97
N ALA A 27 0.44 -6.40 9.68
CA ALA A 27 -0.40 -7.48 9.16
C ALA A 27 0.33 -8.84 9.12
N GLY A 28 1.66 -8.81 9.01
CA GLY A 28 2.49 -9.99 8.75
C GLY A 28 2.51 -10.37 7.26
N GLU A 29 3.35 -11.34 6.89
CA GLU A 29 3.56 -11.74 5.49
C GLU A 29 2.29 -12.25 4.81
N ARG A 30 1.49 -13.05 5.53
CA ARG A 30 0.19 -13.59 5.09
C ARG A 30 -1.00 -12.68 5.40
N GLY A 31 -0.73 -11.44 5.78
CA GLY A 31 -1.76 -10.43 6.03
C GLY A 31 -2.14 -9.69 4.75
N GLU A 32 -3.18 -8.86 4.84
CA GLU A 32 -3.57 -7.96 3.76
C GLU A 32 -3.42 -6.50 4.21
N VAL A 33 -3.09 -5.62 3.28
CA VAL A 33 -2.97 -4.19 3.54
C VAL A 33 -3.99 -3.43 2.70
N VAL A 34 -4.68 -2.48 3.32
CA VAL A 34 -5.58 -1.53 2.64
C VAL A 34 -5.08 -0.11 2.87
N ILE A 35 -4.80 0.61 1.79
CA ILE A 35 -4.40 2.02 1.81
C ILE A 35 -5.55 2.88 1.27
N ASP A 36 -6.09 3.77 2.09
CA ASP A 36 -7.10 4.74 1.68
C ASP A 36 -6.45 6.07 1.25
N GLY A 37 -6.44 6.29 -0.06
CA GLY A 37 -5.89 7.47 -0.70
C GLY A 37 -6.93 8.51 -1.14
N ARG A 38 -8.23 8.31 -0.83
CA ARG A 38 -9.32 9.20 -1.28
C ARG A 38 -9.08 10.66 -0.91
N ARG A 39 -8.74 10.90 0.37
CA ARG A 39 -8.51 12.25 0.92
C ARG A 39 -7.40 13.02 0.21
N VAL A 40 -6.43 12.33 -0.37
CA VAL A 40 -5.24 12.94 -0.97
C VAL A 40 -5.22 12.86 -2.49
N GLY A 41 -6.34 12.46 -3.12
CA GLY A 41 -6.44 12.34 -4.57
C GLY A 41 -5.44 11.34 -5.16
N LEU A 42 -5.17 10.23 -4.45
CA LEU A 42 -4.11 9.30 -4.84
C LEU A 42 -4.38 8.69 -6.22
N THR A 43 -3.43 8.85 -7.15
CA THR A 43 -3.56 8.28 -8.50
C THR A 43 -3.05 6.85 -8.57
N ARG A 44 -3.51 6.10 -9.57
CA ARG A 44 -3.05 4.73 -9.86
C ARG A 44 -1.54 4.67 -10.07
N GLU A 45 -0.97 5.63 -10.79
CA GLU A 45 0.46 5.68 -11.11
C GLU A 45 1.31 5.85 -9.85
N VAL A 46 0.87 6.72 -8.92
CA VAL A 46 1.56 6.94 -7.65
C VAL A 46 1.44 5.70 -6.76
N ALA A 47 0.24 5.10 -6.68
CA ALA A 47 0.01 3.87 -5.93
C ALA A 47 0.92 2.73 -6.44
N TRP A 48 0.96 2.53 -7.76
CA TRP A 48 1.79 1.50 -8.40
C TRP A 48 3.28 1.73 -8.16
N ARG A 49 3.78 2.95 -8.39
CA ARG A 49 5.19 3.29 -8.16
C ARG A 49 5.59 3.05 -6.70
N SER A 50 4.71 3.38 -5.77
CA SER A 50 4.93 3.23 -4.33
C SER A 50 4.96 1.75 -3.92
N PHE A 51 4.05 0.93 -4.46
CA PHE A 51 4.06 -0.51 -4.26
C PHE A 51 5.36 -1.13 -4.78
N ARG A 52 5.78 -0.83 -6.03
CA ARG A 52 7.06 -1.31 -6.57
C ARG A 52 8.25 -0.91 -5.70
N ARG A 53 8.23 0.31 -5.16
CA ARG A 53 9.30 0.80 -4.27
C ARG A 53 9.28 0.06 -2.93
N ALA A 54 8.10 -0.24 -2.38
CA ALA A 54 7.94 -1.01 -1.16
C ALA A 54 8.52 -2.42 -1.34
N CYS A 55 8.17 -3.12 -2.42
CA CYS A 55 8.66 -4.47 -2.72
C CYS A 55 10.19 -4.55 -2.90
N LYS A 56 10.84 -3.44 -3.27
CA LYS A 56 12.30 -3.35 -3.41
C LYS A 56 13.03 -2.93 -2.14
N GLN A 57 12.34 -2.67 -1.03
CA GLN A 57 13.01 -2.29 0.22
C GLN A 57 13.73 -3.49 0.83
N PRO A 58 15.04 -3.41 1.09
CA PRO A 58 15.76 -4.49 1.76
C PRO A 58 15.23 -4.68 3.18
N GLN A 59 15.20 -5.94 3.64
CA GLN A 59 14.83 -6.35 5.01
C GLN A 59 13.38 -6.06 5.44
N LYS A 60 12.51 -5.56 4.54
CA LYS A 60 11.10 -5.32 4.84
C LYS A 60 10.22 -6.19 3.97
N ALA A 61 9.48 -7.10 4.60
CA ALA A 61 8.43 -7.85 3.92
C ALA A 61 7.24 -6.92 3.64
N VAL A 62 6.78 -6.94 2.40
CA VAL A 62 5.49 -6.38 1.99
C VAL A 62 4.49 -7.54 2.03
N ALA A 63 3.28 -7.27 2.52
CA ALA A 63 2.18 -8.23 2.50
C ALA A 63 1.92 -8.75 1.09
N ASP A 64 1.46 -9.99 0.97
CA ASP A 64 1.19 -10.65 -0.33
C ASP A 64 0.16 -9.88 -1.17
N ILE A 65 -0.79 -9.22 -0.50
CA ILE A 65 -1.88 -8.46 -1.11
C ILE A 65 -1.92 -7.05 -0.53
N VAL A 66 -1.84 -6.04 -1.41
CA VAL A 66 -2.00 -4.63 -1.06
C VAL A 66 -3.13 -4.03 -1.90
N HIS A 67 -4.22 -3.68 -1.23
CA HIS A 67 -5.32 -2.93 -1.79
C HIS A 67 -5.09 -1.42 -1.61
N VAL A 68 -5.49 -0.64 -2.60
CA VAL A 68 -5.45 0.83 -2.54
C VAL A 68 -6.78 1.38 -3.03
N ILE A 69 -7.45 2.15 -2.19
CA ILE A 69 -8.61 2.96 -2.58
C ILE A 69 -8.06 4.29 -3.13
N LEU A 70 -8.23 4.51 -4.42
CA LEU A 70 -7.71 5.69 -5.12
C LEU A 70 -8.53 6.95 -4.81
N GLY A 71 -8.03 8.10 -5.28
CA GLY A 71 -8.68 9.40 -5.18
C GLY A 71 -10.10 9.44 -5.73
N ASP A 72 -10.33 8.71 -6.82
CA ASP A 72 -11.62 8.57 -7.51
C ASP A 72 -12.54 7.50 -6.90
N GLY A 73 -12.11 6.84 -5.81
CA GLY A 73 -12.84 5.78 -5.14
C GLY A 73 -12.66 4.38 -5.76
N GLN A 74 -11.91 4.24 -6.86
CA GLN A 74 -11.61 2.93 -7.41
C GLN A 74 -10.70 2.13 -6.46
N LEU A 75 -11.04 0.87 -6.21
CA LEU A 75 -10.15 -0.08 -5.54
C LEU A 75 -9.22 -0.72 -6.57
N VAL A 76 -7.91 -0.63 -6.35
CA VAL A 76 -6.89 -1.37 -7.10
C VAL A 76 -6.14 -2.31 -6.17
N THR A 77 -5.81 -3.50 -6.67
CA THR A 77 -5.08 -4.52 -5.91
C THR A 77 -3.74 -4.78 -6.57
N PHE A 78 -2.68 -4.77 -5.77
CA PHE A 78 -1.35 -5.19 -6.17
C PHE A 78 -0.98 -6.46 -5.42
N THR A 79 -0.56 -7.47 -6.16
CA THR A 79 -0.01 -8.71 -5.62
C THR A 79 1.47 -8.74 -5.90
N LYS A 80 2.24 -9.28 -4.94
CA LYS A 80 3.63 -9.62 -5.22
C LYS A 80 3.60 -10.79 -6.21
N GLU A 81 4.06 -10.60 -7.44
CA GLU A 81 4.34 -11.76 -8.30
C GLU A 81 5.39 -12.61 -7.58
N GLN A 82 5.12 -13.92 -7.46
CA GLN A 82 6.02 -14.89 -6.82
C GLN A 82 7.30 -15.03 -7.63
#